data_AF-A0A821UAA7-F1
#
_entry.id   AF-A0A821UAA7-F1
#
_cell.length_a   1.000
_cell.length_b   1.000
_cell.length_c   1.000
_cell.angle_alpha   90.00
_cell.angle_beta   90.00
_cell.angle_gamma   90.00
#
_symmetry.space_group_name_H-M   'P 1'
#
loop_
_entity.id
_entity.type
_entity.pdbx_description
1 polymer ?
#
loop_
_entity_poly.entity_id
_entity_poly.type
_entity_poly.pdbx_seq_one_letter_code
_entity_poly.pdbx_strand_id
1 'polypeptide(L)' 'GASGFDKEGYVYYPTNCTQGKKCPIHVALHGCLQGKWRIGDVFAKKTGYLEVAELNN' A
#
# COMPACT_ATOMS: atom_id res chain seq x y z
N GLY A 1 6.21 -9.99 13.59
CA GLY A 1 6.03 -8.52 13.58
C GLY A 1 7.15 -7.90 14.39
N ALA A 2 7.69 -6.78 13.93
CA ALA A 2 8.60 -5.95 14.72
C ALA A 2 7.80 -5.20 15.82
N SER A 3 8.46 -4.82 16.92
CA SER A 3 7.80 -3.99 17.94
C SER A 3 7.29 -2.69 17.31
N GLY A 4 6.00 -2.37 17.51
CA GLY A 4 5.34 -1.22 16.91
C GLY A 4 4.74 -1.44 15.50
N PHE A 5 4.92 -2.61 14.90
CA PHE A 5 4.33 -2.96 13.59
C PHE A 5 3.38 -4.14 13.69
N ASP A 6 2.41 -4.18 12.77
CA ASP A 6 1.55 -5.36 12.59
C ASP A 6 2.37 -6.57 12.08
N LYS A 7 1.77 -7.76 12.10
CA LYS A 7 2.38 -8.98 11.56
C LYS A 7 2.38 -9.00 10.03
N GLU A 8 1.48 -8.25 9.40
CA GLU A 8 1.27 -8.24 7.95
C GLU A 8 1.31 -6.81 7.41
N GLY A 9 1.86 -6.65 6.20
CA GLY A 9 1.82 -5.41 5.42
C GLY A 9 1.07 -5.61 4.10
N TYR A 10 0.78 -4.51 3.42
CA TYR A 10 0.16 -4.52 2.09
C TYR A 10 1.13 -3.92 1.06
N VAL A 11 1.10 -4.48 -0.14
CA VAL A 11 1.73 -3.91 -1.32
C VAL A 11 0.72 -3.98 -2.46
N TYR A 12 0.62 -2.90 -3.21
CA TYR A 12 -0.06 -2.90 -4.49
C TYR A 12 1.00 -2.91 -5.59
N TYR A 13 0.86 -3.84 -6.52
CA TYR A 13 1.80 -4.03 -7.62
C TYR A 13 1.04 -3.79 -8.94
N PRO A 14 1.23 -2.62 -9.58
CA PRO A 14 0.46 -2.26 -10.77
C PRO A 14 0.58 -3.26 -11.91
N THR A 15 -0.46 -3.35 -12.75
CA THR A 15 -0.52 -4.33 -13.85
C THR A 15 0.71 -4.23 -14.76
N ASN A 16 1.09 -3.01 -15.16
CA ASN A 16 2.25 -2.78 -16.01
C ASN A 16 3.58 -3.17 -15.33
N CYS A 17 3.66 -3.00 -14.01
CA CYS A 17 4.85 -3.36 -13.25
C CYS A 17 5.01 -4.87 -13.17
N THR A 18 3.92 -5.63 -13.04
CA THR A 18 3.93 -7.11 -13.08
C THR A 18 4.40 -7.66 -14.43
N GLN A 19 4.28 -6.88 -15.50
CA GLN A 19 4.70 -7.23 -16.85
C GLN A 19 6.17 -6.85 -17.14
N GLY A 20 6.94 -6.48 -16.12
CA GLY A 20 8.38 -6.23 -16.22
C GLY A 20 8.75 -4.80 -16.60
N LYS A 21 7.81 -3.83 -16.57
CA LYS A 21 8.18 -2.41 -16.67
C LYS A 21 8.95 -1.97 -15.42
N LYS A 22 9.89 -1.03 -15.62
CA LYS A 22 10.54 -0.33 -14.52
C LYS A 22 9.53 0.62 -13.88
N CYS A 23 9.35 0.50 -12.57
CA CYS A 23 8.37 1.27 -11.83
C CYS A 23 9.00 2.01 -10.63
N PRO A 24 8.72 3.31 -10.42
CA PRO A 24 8.90 3.96 -9.12
C PRO A 24 8.27 3.20 -7.95
N ILE A 25 8.83 3.44 -6.76
CA ILE A 25 8.30 2.94 -5.49
C ILE A 25 7.84 4.13 -4.65
N HIS A 26 6.63 4.04 -4.10
CA HIS A 26 6.10 4.97 -3.12
C HIS A 26 5.71 4.21 -1.83
N VAL A 27 6.05 4.78 -0.66
CA VAL A 27 5.68 4.23 0.64
C VAL A 27 4.68 5.17 1.31
N ALA A 28 3.46 4.71 1.52
CA ALA A 28 2.41 5.43 2.24
C ALA A 28 2.25 4.86 3.65
N LEU A 29 2.37 5.72 4.67
CA LEU A 29 2.26 5.34 6.09
C LEU A 29 0.92 5.77 6.65
N HIS A 30 0.23 4.84 7.32
CA HIS A 30 -1.05 5.15 7.97
C HIS A 30 -0.86 6.04 9.19
N GLY A 31 -1.87 6.84 9.53
CA GLY A 31 -1.87 7.66 10.73
C GLY A 31 -2.18 6.88 12.01
N CYS A 32 -2.23 7.60 13.12
CA CYS A 32 -2.73 7.05 14.38
C CYS A 32 -4.14 6.48 14.18
N LEU A 33 -4.41 5.31 14.79
CA LEU A 33 -5.71 4.63 14.72
C LEU A 33 -6.12 4.12 13.32
N GLN A 34 -5.23 4.18 12.34
CA GLN A 34 -5.45 3.68 10.99
C GLN A 34 -4.69 2.39 10.68
N GLY A 35 -4.17 1.72 11.72
CA GLY A 35 -3.51 0.42 11.57
C GLY A 35 -4.48 -0.68 11.15
N LYS A 36 -3.95 -1.74 10.53
CA LYS A 36 -4.72 -2.88 10.04
C LYS A 36 -5.58 -3.53 11.14
N TRP A 37 -5.03 -3.68 12.34
CA TRP A 37 -5.77 -4.16 13.52
C TRP A 37 -7.07 -3.38 13.82
N ARG A 38 -7.16 -2.11 13.41
CA ARG A 38 -8.31 -1.24 13.72
C ARG A 38 -9.25 -1.04 12.54
N ILE A 39 -8.73 -0.80 11.35
CA ILE A 39 -9.52 -0.46 10.16
C ILE A 39 -9.34 -1.43 8.99
N GLY A 40 -8.71 -2.58 9.22
CA GLY A 40 -8.48 -3.59 8.19
C GLY A 40 -7.61 -3.08 7.05
N ASP A 41 -8.08 -3.23 5.82
CA ASP A 41 -7.38 -2.80 4.61
C ASP A 41 -7.82 -1.41 4.11
N VAL A 42 -8.62 -0.67 4.90
CA VAL A 42 -9.21 0.60 4.48
C VAL A 42 -8.14 1.62 4.06
N PHE A 43 -7.08 1.81 4.84
CA PHE A 43 -5.99 2.72 4.45
C PHE A 43 -5.29 2.26 3.17
N ALA A 44 -5.08 0.96 3.01
CA ALA A 44 -4.43 0.39 1.84
C ALA A 44 -5.28 0.52 0.56
N LYS A 45 -6.62 0.51 0.67
CA LYS A 45 -7.53 0.48 -0.49
C LYS A 45 -8.24 1.80 -0.80
N LYS A 46 -8.47 2.68 0.17
CA LYS A 46 -9.43 3.79 0.05
C LYS A 46 -8.81 5.19 0.16
N THR A 47 -7.50 5.28 0.00
CA THR A 47 -6.74 6.54 0.10
C THR A 47 -6.48 7.20 -1.26
N GLY A 48 -6.80 6.53 -2.37
CA GLY A 48 -6.55 7.04 -3.74
C GLY A 48 -5.18 6.68 -4.32
N TYR A 49 -4.27 6.10 -3.52
CA TYR A 49 -2.92 5.77 -3.98
C TYR A 49 -2.90 4.65 -5.01
N LEU A 50 -3.83 3.69 -4.94
CA LEU A 50 -3.82 2.53 -5.84
C LEU A 50 -4.16 2.96 -7.27
N GLU A 51 -5.13 3.86 -7.41
CA GLU A 51 -5.55 4.45 -8.68
C GLU A 51 -4.43 5.27 -9.31
N VAL A 52 -3.71 6.06 -8.50
CA VAL A 52 -2.54 6.82 -8.97
C VAL A 52 -1.42 5.86 -9.38
N ALA A 53 -1.11 4.84 -8.57
CA ALA A 53 -0.08 3.85 -8.88
C ALA A 53 -0.38 3.09 -10.18
N GLU A 54 -1.62 2.66 -10.39
CA GLU A 54 -2.01 1.95 -11.62
C GLU A 54 -1.82 2.79 -12.88
N LEU A 55 -2.03 4.11 -12.77
CA LEU A 55 -1.88 5.06 -13.87
C LEU A 55 -0.43 5.51 -14.12
N ASN A 56 0.52 5.26 -13.20
CA ASN A 56 1.85 5.89 -13.22
C ASN A 56 3.04 4.91 -13.24
N ASN A 57 2.79 3.61 -13.40
CA ASN A 57 3.80 2.56 -13.32
C ASN A 57 4.63 2.73 -12.04
#